data_AF-A0A940CGI4-F1
#
_entry.id   AF-A0A940CGI4-F1
#
_cell.length_a   1.000
_cell.length_b   1.000
_cell.length_c   1.000
_cell.angle_alpha   90.00
_cell.angle_beta   90.00
_cell.angle_gamma   90.00
#
_symmetry.space_group_name_H-M   'P 1'
#
loop_
_entity.id
_entity.type
_entity.pdbx_description
1 polymer ?
#
loop_
_entity_poly.entity_id
_entity_poly.type
_entity_poly.pdbx_seq_one_letter_code
_entity_poly.pdbx_strand_id
1 'polypeptide(L)' 'MEIKNSTKNKITKLNRIKTKCPVCKKRSIDPFTPFCSKKCSNSDLIKWLSNENYINLDLE' A
#
# COMPACT_ATOMS: atom_id res chain seq x y z
N MET A 1 -8.81 45.14 4.85
CA MET A 1 -8.69 44.18 3.74
C MET A 1 -8.45 42.81 4.34
N GLU A 2 -9.52 42.06 4.59
CA GLU A 2 -9.42 40.75 5.25
C GLU A 2 -9.53 39.65 4.20
N ILE A 3 -8.41 38.96 3.96
CA ILE A 3 -8.36 37.82 3.06
C ILE A 3 -8.95 36.62 3.81
N LYS A 4 -10.23 36.32 3.56
CA LYS A 4 -10.88 35.11 4.09
C LYS A 4 -10.34 33.88 3.35
N ASN A 5 -9.26 33.30 3.85
CA ASN A 5 -8.73 32.04 3.34
C ASN A 5 -9.61 30.86 3.77
N SER A 6 -10.60 30.53 2.95
CA SER A 6 -11.38 29.30 3.07
C SER A 6 -10.57 28.12 2.51
N THR A 7 -9.66 27.56 3.29
CA THR A 7 -9.00 26.29 2.95
C THR A 7 -9.97 25.14 3.20
N LYS A 8 -10.77 24.80 2.19
CA LYS A 8 -11.56 23.57 2.18
C LYS A 8 -10.61 22.38 2.07
N ASN A 9 -10.17 21.84 3.20
CA ASN A 9 -9.34 20.64 3.26
C ASN A 9 -10.12 19.44 2.71
N LYS A 10 -9.85 19.04 1.46
CA LYS A 10 -10.40 17.84 0.81
C LYS A 10 -9.70 16.58 1.39
N ILE A 11 -10.03 16.21 2.62
CA ILE A 11 -9.51 14.99 3.23
C ILE A 11 -10.40 13.82 2.78
N THR A 12 -9.96 13.10 1.75
CA THR A 12 -10.60 11.85 1.32
C THR A 12 -10.33 10.76 2.34
N LYS A 13 -11.38 10.28 3.02
CA LYS A 13 -11.29 9.19 4.00
C LYS A 13 -10.86 7.91 3.29
N LEU A 14 -9.60 7.51 3.42
CA LEU A 14 -9.09 6.27 2.85
C LEU A 14 -9.74 5.09 3.59
N ASN A 15 -10.65 4.39 2.92
CA ASN A 15 -11.27 3.20 3.47
C ASN A 15 -10.18 2.12 3.60
N ARG A 16 -9.72 1.83 4.82
CA ARG A 16 -8.73 0.76 5.06
C ARG A 16 -9.42 -0.58 4.90
N ILE A 17 -9.54 -1.04 3.65
CA ILE A 17 -9.98 -2.40 3.35
C ILE A 17 -8.99 -3.32 4.07
N LYS A 18 -9.48 -4.18 4.97
CA LYS A 18 -8.67 -5.23 5.61
C LYS A 18 -8.31 -6.26 4.54
N THR A 19 -7.27 -5.99 3.78
CA THR A 19 -6.85 -6.79 2.63
C THR A 19 -6.17 -8.08 3.08
N LYS A 20 -6.18 -9.09 2.22
CA LYS A 20 -5.30 -10.26 2.39
C LYS A 20 -3.85 -9.82 2.14
N CYS A 21 -2.91 -10.40 2.89
CA CYS A 21 -1.49 -10.14 2.71
C CYS A 21 -1.09 -10.43 1.25
N PRO A 22 -0.45 -9.49 0.55
CA PRO A 22 -0.09 -9.69 -0.86
C PRO A 22 0.96 -10.80 -1.04
N VAL A 23 1.78 -11.05 -0.02
CA VAL A 23 2.85 -12.06 -0.06
C VAL A 23 2.33 -13.48 0.17
N CYS A 24 1.43 -13.69 1.14
CA CYS A 24 1.03 -15.04 1.57
C CYS A 24 -0.49 -15.27 1.65
N LYS A 25 -1.31 -14.27 1.28
CA LYS A 25 -2.78 -14.31 1.24
C LYS A 25 -3.49 -14.53 2.59
N LYS A 26 -2.76 -14.57 3.72
CA LYS A 26 -3.35 -14.58 5.08
C LYS A 26 -4.02 -13.24 5.41
N ARG A 27 -4.86 -13.20 6.44
CA ARG A 27 -5.48 -11.93 6.90
C ARG A 27 -4.36 -10.94 7.31
N SER A 28 -4.45 -9.70 6.85
CA SER A 28 -3.59 -8.62 7.35
C SER A 28 -3.84 -8.37 8.83
N ILE A 29 -2.81 -7.93 9.53
CA ILE A 29 -2.87 -7.66 10.96
C ILE A 29 -2.20 -6.31 11.26
N ASP A 30 -2.78 -5.55 12.18
CA ASP A 30 -2.14 -4.35 12.71
C ASP A 30 -0.98 -4.76 13.65
N PRO A 31 0.21 -4.13 13.61
CA PRO A 31 0.58 -2.92 12.87
C PRO A 31 1.15 -3.18 11.46
N PHE A 32 1.14 -4.42 10.98
CA PHE A 32 1.80 -4.81 9.74
C PHE A 32 0.96 -4.60 8.47
N THR A 33 -0.23 -3.99 8.55
CA THR A 33 -1.12 -3.75 7.39
C THR A 33 -0.36 -3.02 6.27
N PRO A 34 -0.35 -3.53 5.01
CA PRO A 34 -1.23 -4.55 4.42
C PRO A 34 -0.78 -6.03 4.57
N PHE A 35 0.29 -6.30 5.31
CA PHE A 35 0.85 -7.63 5.52
C PHE A 35 0.29 -8.32 6.77
N CYS A 36 0.56 -9.63 6.91
CA CYS A 36 0.20 -10.39 8.10
C CYS A 36 1.33 -10.49 9.14
N SER A 37 2.55 -10.03 8.82
CA SER A 37 3.73 -10.14 9.70
C SER A 37 4.91 -9.31 9.18
N LYS A 38 5.88 -9.02 10.07
CA LYS A 38 7.19 -8.45 9.71
C LYS A 38 7.92 -9.27 8.63
N LYS A 39 7.86 -10.61 8.72
CA LYS A 39 8.48 -11.50 7.72
C LYS A 39 7.94 -11.25 6.32
N CYS A 40 6.61 -11.15 6.17
CA CYS A 40 6.00 -10.86 4.87
C CYS A 40 6.38 -9.46 4.36
N SER A 41 6.42 -8.45 5.23
CA SER A 41 6.89 -7.11 4.83
C SER A 41 8.34 -7.13 4.32
N ASN A 42 9.22 -7.87 4.97
CA ASN A 42 10.62 -7.98 4.54
C ASN A 42 10.77 -8.75 3.22
N SER A 43 10.02 -9.84 3.04
CA SER A 43 10.03 -10.60 1.78
C SER A 43 9.54 -9.76 0.60
N ASP A 44 8.51 -8.94 0.81
CA ASP A 44 8.03 -7.99 -0.19
C ASP A 44 9.11 -6.97 -0.56
N LEU A 45 9.78 -6.41 0.46
CA LEU A 45 10.89 -5.47 0.27
C LEU A 45 12.04 -6.08 -0.54
N ILE A 46 12.44 -7.32 -0.25
CA ILE A 46 13.51 -8.00 -0.99
C ILE A 46 13.14 -8.14 -2.46
N LYS A 47 11.93 -8.63 -2.78
CA LYS A 47 11.46 -8.74 -4.17
C LYS A 47 11.52 -7.41 -4.92
N TRP A 48 11.17 -6.33 -4.24
CA TRP A 48 11.22 -4.99 -4.81
C TRP A 48 12.65 -4.53 -5.09
N LEU A 49 13.57 -4.76 -4.15
CA LEU A 49 15.00 -4.43 -4.31
C LEU A 49 15.72 -5.34 -5.32
N SER A 50 15.22 -6.56 -5.52
CA SER A 50 15.79 -7.53 -6.47
C SER A 50 15.40 -7.27 -7.92
N ASN A 51 14.67 -6.18 -8.22
CA ASN A 51 14.19 -5.86 -9.58
C ASN A 51 13.38 -7.00 -10.25
N GLU A 52 12.78 -7.92 -9.46
CA GLU A 52 11.99 -9.05 -9.98
C GLU A 52 10.58 -8.67 -10.44
N ASN A 53 10.27 -7.38 -10.51
CA ASN A 53 8.99 -6.88 -11.00
C ASN A 53 9.07 -6.69 -12.52
N TYR A 54 9.10 -7.79 -13.27
CA TYR A 54 8.89 -7.73 -14.72
C TYR A 54 7.43 -7.37 -14.99
N ILE A 55 7.23 -6.24 -15.67
CA ILE A 55 5.95 -5.98 -16.34
C ILE A 55 6.07 -6.80 -17.63
N ASN A 56 5.30 -7.87 -17.75
CA ASN A 56 5.15 -8.54 -19.03
C ASN A 56 4.52 -7.52 -19.98
N LEU A 57 5.34 -6.96 -20.86
CA LEU A 57 4.85 -6.19 -21.98
C LEU A 57 4.40 -7.23 -22.99
N ASP A 58 3.12 -7.58 -22.94
CA ASP A 58 2.48 -8.33 -24.00
C ASP A 58 2.53 -7.44 -25.25
N LEU A 59 3.57 -7.63 -26.07
CA LEU A 59 3.71 -7.00 -27.37
C LEU A 59 2.76 -7.72 -28.33
N GLU A 60 1.62 -7.09 -28.61
CA GLU A 60 0.81 -7.36 -29.81
C GLU A 60 1.52 -6.83 -31.06
#